data_AF-A0A6L3X7B6-F1
#
_entry.id   AF-A0A6L3X7B6-F1
#
_cell.length_a   1.000
_cell.length_b   1.000
_cell.length_c   1.000
_cell.angle_alpha   90.00
_cell.angle_beta   90.00
_cell.angle_gamma   90.00
#
_symmetry.space_group_name_H-M   'P 1'
#
loop_
_entity.id
_entity.type
_entity.pdbx_description
1 polymer ?
#
loop_
_entity_poly.entity_id
_entity_poly.type
_entity_poly.pdbx_seq_one_letter_code
_entity_poly.pdbx_strand_id
1 'polypeptide(L)'
;ERLRRMALPMEDDALVLLLIENMRESGVIASHHGWLHLPEHKAGFTAEQDAVWQKVAALFGDEPWWVRDLARETHTDEQLMRQVLRHAAQQGMIVAIVKDRYYRNDRIVAFANLIRELDQARGSTCAADFRDRLNVGRKLAIQILEYFNRIGFTRRRGNDHVLRDAQLFP
;
A
#
# COMPACT_ATOMS: atom_id res chain seq x y z
N GLU A 1 -9.61 -14.14 -16.76
CA GLU A 1 -8.70 -13.77 -17.88
C GLU A 1 -7.29 -14.33 -17.87
N ARG A 2 -6.35 -13.88 -17.03
CA ARG A 2 -4.95 -14.34 -17.15
C ARG A 2 -4.80 -15.86 -16.99
N LEU A 3 -5.41 -16.45 -15.94
CA LEU A 3 -5.40 -17.89 -15.68
C LEU A 3 -5.98 -18.71 -16.84
N ARG A 4 -7.15 -18.32 -17.35
CA ARG A 4 -7.77 -18.94 -18.54
C ARG A 4 -6.80 -18.98 -19.71
N ARG A 5 -6.24 -17.84 -20.12
CA ARG A 5 -5.31 -17.76 -21.26
C ARG A 5 -4.06 -18.63 -21.08
N MET A 6 -3.62 -18.85 -19.84
CA MET A 6 -2.46 -19.69 -19.54
C MET A 6 -2.79 -21.17 -19.48
N ALA A 7 -4.00 -21.55 -19.05
CA ALA A 7 -4.40 -22.94 -18.85
C ALA A 7 -5.16 -23.54 -20.03
N LEU A 8 -6.22 -22.87 -20.48
CA LEU A 8 -7.19 -23.36 -21.47
C LEU A 8 -7.57 -22.24 -22.46
N PRO A 9 -6.63 -21.73 -23.28
CA PRO A 9 -6.88 -20.59 -24.16
C PRO A 9 -7.84 -20.88 -25.32
N MET A 10 -7.97 -22.15 -25.72
CA MET A 10 -8.81 -22.58 -26.85
C MET A 10 -10.22 -22.99 -26.45
N GLU A 11 -10.48 -23.12 -25.15
CA GLU A 11 -11.78 -23.51 -24.61
C GLU A 11 -12.72 -22.32 -24.48
N ASP A 12 -14.02 -22.60 -24.45
CA ASP A 12 -15.08 -21.62 -24.27
C ASP A 12 -14.90 -20.83 -22.96
N ASP A 13 -14.95 -19.50 -23.08
CA ASP A 13 -14.73 -18.56 -21.99
C ASP A 13 -15.66 -18.84 -20.80
N ALA A 14 -16.94 -19.10 -21.06
CA ALA A 14 -17.94 -19.28 -20.01
C ALA A 14 -17.71 -20.58 -19.24
N LEU A 15 -17.35 -21.67 -19.95
CA LEU A 15 -17.03 -22.95 -19.31
C LEU A 15 -15.78 -22.86 -18.43
N VAL A 16 -14.72 -22.22 -18.91
CA VAL A 16 -13.49 -22.06 -18.12
C VAL A 16 -13.71 -21.17 -16.91
N LEU A 17 -14.47 -20.08 -17.05
CA LEU A 17 -14.79 -19.20 -15.92
C LEU A 17 -15.68 -19.90 -14.89
N LEU A 18 -16.66 -20.70 -15.33
CA LEU A 18 -17.48 -21.52 -14.44
C LEU A 18 -16.64 -22.55 -13.66
N LEU A 19 -15.67 -23.20 -14.33
CA LEU A 19 -14.75 -24.11 -13.66
C LEU A 19 -13.88 -23.40 -12.61
N ILE A 20 -13.35 -22.22 -12.91
CA ILE A 20 -12.59 -21.40 -11.95
C ILE A 20 -13.46 -21.03 -10.76
N GLU A 21 -14.73 -20.67 -10.98
CA GLU A 21 -15.65 -20.35 -9.90
C GLU A 21 -15.96 -21.57 -9.03
N ASN A 22 -16.17 -22.75 -9.63
CA ASN A 22 -16.32 -24.00 -8.89
C ASN A 22 -15.08 -24.34 -8.05
N MET A 23 -13.87 -24.08 -8.57
CA MET A 23 -12.62 -24.24 -7.81
C MET A 23 -12.53 -23.25 -6.65
N ARG A 24 -13.09 -22.04 -6.80
CA ARG A 24 -13.15 -21.03 -5.74
C ARG A 24 -14.15 -21.42 -4.65
N GLU A 25 -15.33 -21.89 -5.04
CA GLU A 25 -16.38 -22.35 -4.12
C GLU A 25 -15.97 -23.60 -3.34
N SER A 26 -15.27 -24.54 -3.99
CA SER A 26 -14.71 -25.74 -3.34
C SER A 26 -13.49 -25.46 -2.46
N GLY A 27 -12.97 -24.23 -2.47
CA GLY A 27 -11.81 -23.83 -1.66
C GLY A 27 -10.46 -24.30 -2.19
N VAL A 28 -10.40 -24.87 -3.41
CA VAL A 28 -9.12 -25.25 -4.05
C VAL A 28 -8.28 -24.02 -4.40
N ILE A 29 -8.94 -22.91 -4.72
CA ILE A 29 -8.32 -21.60 -4.93
C ILE A 29 -9.03 -20.54 -4.07
N ALA A 30 -8.25 -19.62 -3.53
CA ALA A 30 -8.74 -18.45 -2.84
C ALA A 30 -8.63 -17.22 -3.75
N SER A 31 -9.48 -16.22 -3.50
CA SER A 31 -9.39 -14.93 -4.17
C SER A 31 -9.31 -13.80 -3.16
N HIS A 32 -8.37 -12.88 -3.37
CA HIS A 32 -8.25 -11.66 -2.59
C HIS A 32 -7.95 -10.47 -3.52
N HIS A 33 -8.82 -9.45 -3.51
CA HIS A 33 -8.69 -8.24 -4.34
C HIS A 33 -8.47 -8.53 -5.84
N GLY A 34 -9.14 -9.55 -6.38
CA GLY A 34 -9.01 -9.95 -7.79
C GLY A 34 -7.77 -10.79 -8.12
N TRP A 35 -6.94 -11.12 -7.14
CA TRP A 35 -5.86 -12.10 -7.28
C TRP A 35 -6.37 -13.48 -6.91
N LEU A 36 -6.10 -14.47 -7.77
CA LEU A 36 -6.37 -15.88 -7.49
C LEU A 36 -5.07 -16.55 -7.02
N HIS A 37 -5.13 -17.28 -5.92
CA HIS A 37 -3.99 -17.97 -5.32
C HIS A 37 -4.43 -19.27 -4.66
N LEU A 38 -3.48 -20.17 -4.37
CA LEU A 38 -3.78 -21.34 -3.54
C LEU A 38 -4.08 -20.89 -2.09
N PRO A 39 -4.97 -21.57 -1.34
CA PRO A 39 -5.26 -21.22 0.04
C PRO A 39 -3.99 -21.14 0.91
N GLU A 40 -3.05 -22.06 0.67
CA GLU A 40 -1.78 -22.13 1.41
C GLU A 40 -0.70 -21.19 0.86
N HIS A 41 -1.00 -20.47 -0.23
CA HIS A 41 -0.11 -19.42 -0.71
C HIS A 41 -0.13 -18.25 0.25
N LYS A 42 0.75 -18.30 1.24
CA LYS A 42 1.18 -17.12 1.97
C LYS A 42 1.99 -16.31 0.97
N ALA A 43 1.53 -15.10 0.64
CA ALA A 43 2.31 -14.13 -0.12
C ALA A 43 3.52 -13.70 0.73
N GLY A 44 4.47 -14.61 0.95
CA GLY A 44 5.68 -14.42 1.71
C GLY A 44 6.83 -14.03 0.81
N PHE A 45 7.93 -13.62 1.42
CA PHE A 45 9.17 -13.38 0.70
C PHE A 45 9.81 -14.68 0.24
N THR A 46 10.54 -14.62 -0.87
CA THR A 46 11.60 -15.63 -1.12
C THR A 46 12.70 -15.48 -0.07
N ALA A 47 13.55 -16.50 0.11
CA ALA A 47 14.67 -16.41 1.05
C ALA A 47 15.60 -15.21 0.76
N GLU A 48 15.80 -14.88 -0.50
CA GLU A 48 16.56 -13.68 -0.92
C GLU A 48 15.84 -12.39 -0.53
N GLN A 49 14.54 -12.30 -0.81
CA GLN A 49 13.74 -11.14 -0.46
C GLN A 49 13.64 -10.93 1.06
N ASP A 50 13.53 -12.00 1.83
CA ASP A 50 13.49 -11.95 3.28
C ASP A 50 14.81 -11.42 3.85
N ALA A 51 15.95 -11.90 3.34
CA ALA A 51 17.26 -11.40 3.74
C ALA A 51 17.44 -9.89 3.45
N VAL A 52 16.89 -9.40 2.33
CA VAL A 52 16.86 -7.95 2.04
C VAL A 52 15.92 -7.23 2.99
N TRP A 53 14.72 -7.76 3.21
CA TRP A 53 13.73 -7.17 4.10
C TRP A 53 14.25 -7.02 5.53
N GLN A 54 14.90 -8.03 6.10
CA GLN A 54 15.46 -7.97 7.45
C GLN A 54 16.47 -6.83 7.61
N LYS A 55 17.27 -6.53 6.57
CA LYS A 55 18.21 -5.38 6.58
C LYS A 55 17.47 -4.05 6.53
N VAL A 56 16.44 -3.97 5.69
CA VAL A 56 15.72 -2.73 5.41
C VAL A 56 14.71 -2.38 6.51
N ALA A 57 14.08 -3.37 7.12
CA ALA A 57 13.06 -3.18 8.16
C ALA A 57 13.61 -2.36 9.34
N ALA A 58 14.88 -2.58 9.71
CA ALA A 58 15.55 -1.83 10.77
C ALA A 58 15.81 -0.35 10.42
N LEU A 59 15.84 0.02 9.13
CA LEU A 59 16.05 1.39 8.67
C LEU A 59 14.76 2.22 8.69
N PHE A 60 13.59 1.58 8.63
CA PHE A 60 12.31 2.27 8.71
C PHE A 60 12.10 2.79 10.14
N GLY A 61 12.39 4.07 10.33
CA GLY A 61 12.01 4.86 11.50
C GLY A 61 10.75 5.70 11.25
N ASP A 62 10.77 6.94 11.73
CA ASP A 62 9.67 7.90 11.55
C ASP A 62 9.64 8.56 10.17
N GLU A 63 10.79 8.57 9.49
CA GLU A 63 10.98 9.21 8.18
C GLU A 63 10.69 8.25 7.01
N PRO A 64 10.23 8.77 5.87
CA PRO A 64 9.98 7.95 4.69
C PRO A 64 11.28 7.64 3.98
N TRP A 65 11.29 6.49 3.32
CA TRP A 65 12.41 6.10 2.47
C TRP A 65 12.00 6.00 1.00
N TRP A 66 12.91 6.43 0.14
CA TRP A 66 12.85 6.11 -1.28
C TRP A 66 13.50 4.76 -1.56
N VAL A 67 12.93 4.01 -2.51
CA VAL A 67 13.50 2.74 -3.00
C VAL A 67 14.99 2.88 -3.33
N ARG A 68 15.35 3.92 -4.09
CA ARG A 68 16.73 4.15 -4.55
C ARG A 68 17.69 4.38 -3.39
N ASP A 69 17.25 5.10 -2.37
CA ASP A 69 18.11 5.47 -1.25
C ASP A 69 18.32 4.25 -0.34
N LEU A 70 17.28 3.43 -0.12
CA LEU A 70 17.41 2.14 0.55
C LEU A 70 18.31 1.18 -0.22
N ALA A 71 18.15 1.08 -1.54
CA ALA A 71 18.98 0.22 -2.38
C ALA A 71 20.46 0.59 -2.27
N ARG A 72 20.77 1.90 -2.20
CA ARG A 72 22.13 2.39 -1.96
C ARG A 72 22.64 2.05 -0.56
N GLU A 73 21.83 2.32 0.47
CA GLU A 73 22.21 2.07 1.87
C GLU A 73 22.52 0.58 2.11
N THR A 74 21.67 -0.31 1.59
CA THR A 74 21.82 -1.76 1.78
C THR A 74 22.63 -2.45 0.68
N HIS A 75 23.23 -1.68 -0.24
CA HIS A 75 24.03 -2.19 -1.36
C HIS A 75 23.30 -3.30 -2.14
N THR A 76 22.03 -3.08 -2.43
CA THR A 76 21.14 -4.04 -3.09
C THR A 76 20.71 -3.50 -4.45
N ASP A 77 20.45 -4.40 -5.40
CA ASP A 77 19.88 -4.00 -6.68
C ASP A 77 18.53 -3.26 -6.50
N GLU A 78 18.34 -2.19 -7.26
CA GLU A 78 17.16 -1.32 -7.11
C GLU A 78 15.87 -2.02 -7.57
N GLN A 79 15.95 -2.89 -8.58
CA GLN A 79 14.79 -3.64 -9.05
C GLN A 79 14.37 -4.69 -8.01
N LEU A 80 15.32 -5.40 -7.43
CA LEU A 80 15.07 -6.32 -6.31
C LEU A 80 14.49 -5.58 -5.11
N MET A 81 15.10 -4.46 -4.68
CA MET A 81 14.60 -3.63 -3.57
C MET A 81 13.14 -3.21 -3.81
N ARG A 82 12.82 -2.77 -5.02
CA ARG A 82 11.45 -2.37 -5.38
C ARG A 82 10.46 -3.54 -5.28
N GLN A 83 10.87 -4.74 -5.66
CA GLN A 83 10.02 -5.93 -5.52
C GLN A 83 9.79 -6.27 -4.05
N VAL A 84 10.85 -6.28 -3.24
CA VAL A 84 10.79 -6.52 -1.79
C VAL A 84 9.83 -5.53 -1.13
N LEU A 85 9.99 -4.23 -1.35
CA LEU A 85 9.13 -3.20 -0.73
C LEU A 85 7.67 -3.28 -1.21
N ARG A 86 7.42 -3.69 -2.46
CA ARG A 86 6.05 -3.94 -2.94
C ARG A 86 5.41 -5.12 -2.24
N HIS A 87 6.13 -6.23 -2.08
CA HIS A 87 5.64 -7.39 -1.33
C HIS A 87 5.42 -7.03 0.14
N ALA A 88 6.34 -6.28 0.75
CA ALA A 88 6.20 -5.78 2.12
C ALA A 88 4.94 -4.91 2.29
N ALA A 89 4.66 -4.05 1.31
CA ALA A 89 3.47 -3.21 1.33
C ALA A 89 2.17 -4.01 1.13
N GLN A 90 2.19 -5.05 0.28
CA GLN A 90 1.05 -5.96 0.11
C GLN A 90 0.74 -6.74 1.40
N GLN A 91 1.76 -7.05 2.20
CA GLN A 91 1.60 -7.66 3.52
C GLN A 91 1.21 -6.64 4.62
N GLY A 92 1.08 -5.35 4.29
CA GLY A 92 0.68 -4.31 5.24
C GLY A 92 1.77 -3.83 6.21
N MET A 93 3.03 -4.26 6.03
CA MET A 93 4.15 -3.88 6.90
C MET A 93 4.57 -2.41 6.69
N ILE A 94 4.49 -1.95 5.44
CA ILE A 94 4.79 -0.58 5.02
C ILE A 94 3.72 -0.09 4.04
N VAL A 95 3.70 1.22 3.79
CA VAL A 95 2.70 1.86 2.95
C VAL A 95 3.38 2.78 1.95
N ALA A 96 3.07 2.60 0.67
CA ALA A 96 3.48 3.50 -0.39
C ALA A 96 2.55 4.72 -0.47
N ILE A 97 3.02 5.88 -0.01
CA ILE A 97 2.26 7.12 -0.16
C ILE A 97 2.23 7.57 -1.63
N VAL A 98 3.39 7.46 -2.29
CA VAL A 98 3.56 7.68 -3.74
C VAL A 98 4.48 6.58 -4.28
N LYS A 99 4.52 6.43 -5.61
CA LYS A 99 5.41 5.48 -6.27
C LYS A 99 6.84 5.63 -5.73
N ASP A 100 7.40 4.49 -5.33
CA ASP A 100 8.77 4.33 -4.83
C ASP A 100 9.10 5.06 -3.50
N ARG A 101 8.10 5.58 -2.77
CA ARG A 101 8.30 6.17 -1.45
C ARG A 101 7.39 5.54 -0.41
N TYR A 102 8.00 5.01 0.66
CA TYR A 102 7.33 4.20 1.66
C TYR A 102 7.47 4.77 3.06
N TYR A 103 6.43 4.57 3.87
CA TYR A 103 6.40 4.78 5.30
C TYR A 103 6.08 3.49 6.02
N ARG A 104 6.41 3.40 7.30
CA ARG A 104 5.89 2.38 8.20
C ARG A 104 4.42 2.65 8.53
N ASN A 105 3.67 1.58 8.81
CA ASN A 105 2.21 1.65 8.99
C ASN A 105 1.81 2.54 10.19
N ASP A 106 2.51 2.42 11.31
CA ASP A 106 2.32 3.25 12.52
C ASP A 106 2.31 4.75 12.24
N ARG A 107 3.21 5.22 11.35
CA ARG A 107 3.27 6.63 10.93
C ARG A 107 2.06 7.04 10.12
N ILE A 108 1.53 6.15 9.27
CA ILE A 108 0.29 6.43 8.53
C ILE A 108 -0.90 6.57 9.48
N VAL A 109 -0.99 5.73 10.51
CA VAL A 109 -2.02 5.85 11.55
C VAL A 109 -1.88 7.17 12.32
N ALA A 110 -0.65 7.56 12.68
CA ALA A 110 -0.39 8.87 13.31
C ALA A 110 -0.83 10.04 12.43
N PHE A 111 -0.58 9.98 11.12
CA PHE A 111 -1.05 10.99 10.17
C PHE A 111 -2.58 11.03 10.07
N ALA A 112 -3.24 9.87 10.09
CA ALA A 112 -4.71 9.79 10.10
C ALA A 112 -5.30 10.44 11.37
N ASN A 113 -4.70 10.21 12.53
CA ASN A 113 -5.08 10.86 13.79
C ASN A 113 -4.95 12.38 13.73
N LEU A 114 -3.84 12.89 13.20
CA LEU A 114 -3.67 14.33 13.03
C LEU A 114 -4.73 14.93 12.09
N ILE A 115 -5.09 14.24 11.02
CA ILE A 115 -6.17 14.68 10.12
C ILE A 115 -7.51 14.76 10.88
N ARG A 116 -7.82 13.78 11.75
CA ARG A 116 -9.04 13.81 12.59
C ARG A 116 -9.03 15.01 13.53
N GLU A 117 -7.91 15.30 14.17
CA GLU A 117 -7.77 16.47 15.07
C GLU A 117 -7.99 17.79 14.32
N LEU A 118 -7.40 17.93 13.13
CA LEU A 118 -7.56 19.13 12.30
C LEU A 118 -9.00 19.28 11.79
N ASP A 119 -9.64 18.19 11.41
CA ASP A 119 -11.04 18.16 11.00
C ASP A 119 -11.98 18.55 12.15
N GLN A 120 -11.75 18.07 13.37
CA GLN A 120 -12.53 18.48 14.56
C GLN A 120 -12.34 19.96 14.90
N ALA A 121 -11.12 20.47 14.77
CA ALA A 121 -10.80 21.86 15.12
C ALA A 121 -11.30 22.89 14.09
N ARG A 122 -11.34 22.53 12.79
CA ARG A 122 -11.55 23.50 11.70
C ARG A 122 -12.57 23.06 10.63
N GLY A 123 -13.09 21.83 10.72
CA GLY A 123 -14.00 21.23 9.72
C GLY A 123 -13.32 20.76 8.43
N SER A 124 -11.99 20.92 8.32
CA SER A 124 -11.20 20.40 7.21
C SER A 124 -9.69 20.48 7.51
N THR A 125 -8.90 19.76 6.71
CA THR A 125 -7.43 19.84 6.72
C THR A 125 -6.92 20.55 5.46
N CYS A 126 -6.11 21.60 5.61
CA CYS A 126 -5.37 22.18 4.49
C CYS A 126 -3.89 21.76 4.52
N ALA A 127 -3.21 21.80 3.37
CA ALA A 127 -1.81 21.37 3.28
C ALA A 127 -0.84 22.23 4.11
N ALA A 128 -1.17 23.50 4.39
CA ALA A 128 -0.34 24.37 5.21
C ALA A 128 -0.40 23.96 6.69
N ASP A 129 -1.59 23.79 7.25
CA ASP A 129 -1.73 23.36 8.65
C ASP A 129 -1.13 21.97 8.87
N PHE A 130 -1.37 21.05 7.92
CA PHE A 130 -0.88 19.68 8.00
C PHE A 130 0.66 19.63 7.99
N ARG A 131 1.32 20.39 7.10
CA ARG A 131 2.79 20.41 7.05
C ARG A 131 3.38 21.06 8.31
N ASP A 132 2.75 22.11 8.84
CA ASP A 132 3.26 22.88 9.96
C ASP A 132 3.15 22.05 11.26
N ARG A 133 2.09 21.24 11.39
CA ARG A 133 1.93 20.27 12.48
C ARG A 133 2.90 19.09 12.41
N LEU A 134 3.18 18.58 11.22
CA LEU A 134 4.12 17.48 11.03
C LEU A 134 5.58 17.92 10.96
N ASN A 135 5.85 19.22 10.90
CA ASN A 135 7.17 19.80 10.65
C ASN A 135 7.85 19.21 9.39
N VAL A 136 7.08 19.02 8.31
CA VAL A 136 7.57 18.46 7.05
C VAL A 136 7.47 19.47 5.90
N GLY A 137 8.24 19.23 4.84
CA GLY A 137 8.15 20.03 3.62
C GLY A 137 6.77 19.94 2.94
N ARG A 138 6.33 21.04 2.32
CA ARG A 138 5.04 21.14 1.60
C ARG A 138 4.81 19.99 0.60
N LYS A 139 5.85 19.58 -0.12
CA LYS A 139 5.77 18.48 -1.11
C LYS A 139 5.38 17.16 -0.46
N LEU A 140 5.97 16.84 0.69
CA LEU A 140 5.70 15.60 1.42
C LEU A 140 4.29 15.62 2.03
N ALA A 141 3.89 16.74 2.64
CA ALA A 141 2.54 16.93 3.15
C ALA A 141 1.47 16.70 2.08
N ILE A 142 1.64 17.30 0.89
CA ILE A 142 0.70 17.09 -0.23
C ILE A 142 0.63 15.63 -0.65
N GLN A 143 1.77 14.94 -0.77
CA GLN A 143 1.79 13.53 -1.17
C GLN A 143 1.08 12.61 -0.16
N ILE A 144 1.21 12.91 1.13
CA ILE A 144 0.49 12.18 2.19
C ILE A 144 -1.02 12.41 2.06
N LEU A 145 -1.46 13.67 1.89
CA LEU A 145 -2.87 13.99 1.71
C LEU A 145 -3.45 13.40 0.40
N GLU A 146 -2.66 13.35 -0.67
CA GLU A 146 -3.04 12.69 -1.93
C GLU A 146 -3.18 11.18 -1.76
N TYR A 147 -2.33 10.56 -0.94
CA TYR A 147 -2.48 9.15 -0.56
C TYR A 147 -3.81 8.92 0.15
N PHE A 148 -4.13 9.72 1.18
CA PHE A 148 -5.40 9.60 1.92
C PHE A 148 -6.63 9.86 1.04
N ASN A 149 -6.51 10.77 0.07
CA ASN A 149 -7.55 10.97 -0.93
C ASN A 149 -7.76 9.74 -1.82
N ARG A 150 -6.66 9.11 -2.28
CA ARG A 150 -6.71 7.95 -3.19
C ARG A 150 -7.39 6.75 -2.55
N ILE A 151 -7.16 6.53 -1.26
CA ILE A 151 -7.76 5.42 -0.50
C ILE A 151 -9.15 5.77 0.05
N GLY A 152 -9.60 7.02 -0.11
CA GLY A 152 -10.93 7.46 0.29
C GLY A 152 -11.09 7.89 1.75
N PHE A 153 -10.01 7.97 2.53
CA PHE A 153 -10.02 8.47 3.91
C PHE A 153 -10.42 9.95 3.97
N THR A 154 -9.83 10.75 3.09
CA THR A 154 -10.19 12.16 2.89
C THR A 154 -10.72 12.39 1.49
N ARG A 155 -11.39 13.52 1.26
CA ARG A 155 -11.75 14.00 -0.08
C ARG A 155 -11.31 15.45 -0.24
N ARG A 156 -10.61 15.73 -1.34
CA ARG A 156 -10.24 17.10 -1.69
C ARG A 156 -11.44 17.91 -2.20
N ARG A 157 -11.64 19.10 -1.63
CA ARG A 157 -12.60 20.13 -2.05
C ARG A 157 -11.86 21.47 -2.13
N GLY A 158 -11.46 21.86 -3.34
CA GLY A 158 -10.61 23.04 -3.53
C GLY A 158 -9.24 22.86 -2.89
N ASN A 159 -8.93 23.70 -1.90
CA ASN A 159 -7.67 23.65 -1.13
C ASN A 159 -7.76 22.77 0.12
N ASP A 160 -8.97 22.34 0.49
CA ASP A 160 -9.24 21.64 1.73
C ASP A 160 -9.43 20.14 1.49
N HIS A 161 -9.12 19.36 2.51
CA HIS A 161 -9.29 17.92 2.57
C HIS A 161 -10.26 17.63 3.71
N VAL A 162 -11.46 17.16 3.36
CA VAL A 162 -12.51 16.86 4.33
C VAL A 162 -12.46 15.38 4.67
N LEU A 163 -12.60 15.05 5.96
CA LEU A 163 -12.66 13.67 6.41
C LEU A 163 -13.93 12.99 5.87
N ARG A 164 -13.80 11.79 5.29
CA ARG A 164 -14.93 11.06 4.69
C ARG A 164 -15.25 9.79 5.46
N ASP A 165 -14.23 8.99 5.75
CA ASP A 165 -14.37 7.73 6.47
C ASP A 165 -13.41 7.73 7.66
N ALA A 166 -13.94 8.16 8.81
CA ALA A 166 -13.15 8.29 10.03
C ALA A 166 -12.67 6.93 10.59
N GLN A 167 -13.27 5.80 10.16
CA GLN A 167 -13.00 4.47 10.72
C GLN A 167 -12.02 3.64 9.86
N LEU A 168 -11.63 4.14 8.68
CA LEU A 168 -10.75 3.42 7.75
C LEU A 168 -9.38 3.07 8.35
N PHE A 169 -8.92 3.87 9.31
CA PHE A 169 -7.77 3.55 10.15
C PHE A 169 -8.24 3.41 11.60
N PRO A 170 -7.61 2.54 12.41
CA PRO A 170 -7.84 2.54 13.85
C PRO A 170 -7.33 3.82 14.53
#